data_AF-A0A381PM58-F1
#
_entry.id   AF-A0A381PM58-F1
#
_cell.length_a   1.000
_cell.length_b   1.000
_cell.length_c   1.000
_cell.angle_alpha   90.00
_cell.angle_beta   90.00
_cell.angle_gamma   90.00
#
_symmetry.space_group_name_H-M   'P 1'
#
loop_
_entity.id
_entity.type
_entity.pdbx_description
1 polymer ?
#
loop_
_entity_poly.entity_id
_entity_poly.type
_entity_poly.pdbx_seq_one_letter_code
_entity_poly.pdbx_strand_id
1 'polypeptide(L)'
;MIDEFCGGMLDGHTFNAYFPGGASGGILPASLGDEPLDFDTLQAHGSFIGSAAVIILSDQDSPRRAALNTMRFFSHESCGQCTPCRVGCDRAERLMELPQWDTELLEELACVMEDASICGLGQAAPNPIRTVIRYFPKEVGAQ
;
A
#
# COMPACT_ATOMS: atom_id res chain seq x y z
N MET A 1 -19.61 -1.24 -6.64
CA MET A 1 -19.00 0.03 -7.11
C MET A 1 -18.45 -0.06 -8.52
N ILE A 2 -17.48 -0.95 -8.79
CA ILE A 2 -16.80 -1.06 -10.09
C ILE A 2 -17.81 -1.30 -11.24
N ASP A 3 -18.64 -2.33 -11.13
CA ASP A 3 -19.60 -2.68 -12.18
C ASP A 3 -20.77 -1.70 -12.29
N GLU A 4 -21.25 -1.20 -11.14
CA GLU A 4 -22.46 -0.37 -11.06
C GLU A 4 -22.22 1.09 -11.47
N PHE A 5 -21.09 1.69 -11.04
CA PHE A 5 -20.84 3.13 -11.19
C PHE A 5 -19.65 3.45 -12.10
N CYS A 6 -18.71 2.51 -12.29
CA CYS A 6 -17.47 2.76 -13.05
C CYS A 6 -17.46 2.08 -14.44
N GLY A 7 -18.51 1.32 -14.80
CA GLY A 7 -18.62 0.67 -16.09
C GLY A 7 -17.90 -0.67 -16.21
N GLY A 8 -17.47 -1.26 -15.09
CA GLY A 8 -16.78 -2.55 -15.05
C GLY A 8 -15.28 -2.45 -15.33
N MET A 9 -14.63 -3.62 -15.41
CA MET A 9 -13.23 -3.74 -15.82
C MET A 9 -13.08 -3.56 -17.34
N LEU A 10 -11.88 -3.19 -17.78
CA LEU A 10 -11.52 -3.18 -19.20
C LEU A 10 -11.61 -4.60 -19.80
N ASP A 11 -11.88 -4.69 -21.10
CA ASP A 11 -11.98 -5.98 -21.80
C ASP A 11 -10.72 -6.83 -21.63
N GLY A 12 -10.89 -8.07 -21.16
CA GLY A 12 -9.79 -9.00 -20.91
C GLY A 12 -9.05 -8.79 -19.58
N HIS A 13 -9.47 -7.83 -18.76
CA HIS A 13 -8.95 -7.60 -17.41
C HIS A 13 -9.90 -8.13 -16.35
N THR A 14 -9.34 -8.69 -15.28
CA THR A 14 -10.07 -9.15 -14.10
C THR A 14 -9.63 -8.35 -12.89
N PHE A 15 -10.57 -8.01 -12.01
CA PHE A 15 -10.27 -7.32 -10.75
C PHE A 15 -9.38 -8.21 -9.85
N ASN A 16 -8.21 -7.70 -9.46
CA ASN A 16 -7.20 -8.46 -8.73
C ASN A 16 -6.85 -7.85 -7.36
N ALA A 17 -6.69 -6.52 -7.31
CA ALA A 17 -6.34 -5.81 -6.09
C ALA A 17 -6.77 -4.34 -6.16
N TYR A 18 -6.78 -3.63 -5.04
CA TYR A 18 -7.11 -2.22 -5.02
C TYR A 18 -6.50 -1.47 -3.85
N PHE A 19 -6.36 -0.15 -4.02
CA PHE A 19 -6.17 0.79 -2.92
C PHE A 19 -7.54 1.35 -2.50
N PRO A 20 -8.06 1.05 -1.30
CA PRO A 20 -9.36 1.56 -0.86
C PRO A 20 -9.36 3.05 -0.49
N GLY A 21 -8.19 3.63 -0.20
CA GLY A 21 -8.05 4.99 0.33
C GLY A 21 -6.87 5.76 -0.22
N GLY A 22 -6.60 5.57 -1.52
CA GLY A 22 -5.47 6.12 -2.24
C GLY A 22 -4.16 5.47 -1.81
N ALA A 23 -3.05 6.12 -2.16
CA ALA A 23 -1.69 5.66 -1.85
C ALA A 23 -1.51 5.19 -0.39
N SER A 24 -2.06 5.97 0.56
CA SER A 24 -1.92 5.72 2.00
C SER A 24 -2.77 4.57 2.53
N GLY A 25 -3.80 4.14 1.79
CA GLY A 25 -4.69 3.07 2.22
C GLY A 25 -4.06 1.67 2.16
N GLY A 26 -2.91 1.50 1.51
CA GLY A 26 -2.35 0.16 1.25
C GLY A 26 -3.12 -0.59 0.15
N ILE A 27 -2.75 -1.86 -0.08
CA ILE A 27 -3.25 -2.66 -1.20
C ILE A 27 -3.99 -3.90 -0.68
N LEU A 28 -5.29 -3.99 -0.94
CA LEU A 28 -6.12 -5.14 -0.58
C LEU A 28 -6.40 -6.03 -1.80
N PRO A 29 -6.51 -7.36 -1.62
CA PRO A 29 -6.90 -8.27 -2.69
C PRO A 29 -8.38 -8.11 -3.05
N ALA A 30 -8.73 -8.49 -4.28
CA ALA A 30 -10.11 -8.50 -4.76
C ALA A 30 -11.06 -9.36 -3.90
N SER A 31 -10.54 -10.34 -3.15
CA SER A 31 -11.32 -11.11 -2.18
C SER A 31 -11.88 -10.29 -1.02
N LEU A 32 -11.36 -9.07 -0.80
CA LEU A 32 -11.89 -8.07 0.14
C LEU A 32 -12.62 -6.92 -0.59
N GLY A 33 -12.99 -7.11 -1.86
CA GLY A 33 -13.62 -6.08 -2.68
C GLY A 33 -15.05 -5.71 -2.29
N ASP A 34 -15.73 -6.60 -1.55
CA ASP A 34 -17.08 -6.40 -1.05
C ASP A 34 -17.12 -5.81 0.38
N GLU A 35 -15.95 -5.62 1.01
CA GLU A 35 -15.88 -4.97 2.32
C GLU A 35 -16.40 -3.53 2.22
N PRO A 36 -17.25 -3.09 3.16
CA PRO A 36 -17.74 -1.72 3.17
C PRO A 36 -16.60 -0.71 3.20
N LEU A 37 -16.61 0.22 2.25
CA LEU A 37 -15.73 1.39 2.27
C LEU A 37 -16.29 2.40 3.26
N ASP A 38 -16.04 2.15 4.55
CA ASP A 38 -16.37 3.04 5.66
C ASP A 38 -15.16 3.25 6.57
N PHE A 39 -15.25 4.23 7.47
CA PHE A 39 -14.31 4.41 8.55
C PHE A 39 -14.27 3.16 9.44
N ASP A 40 -13.10 2.88 10.00
CA ASP A 40 -12.78 1.76 10.90
C ASP A 40 -12.94 0.33 10.35
N THR A 41 -13.77 0.10 9.33
CA THR A 41 -14.02 -1.23 8.73
C THR A 41 -12.72 -1.86 8.20
N LEU A 42 -11.93 -1.07 7.48
CA LEU A 42 -10.71 -1.55 6.82
C LEU A 42 -9.49 -1.66 7.75
N GLN A 43 -9.56 -1.12 8.99
CA GLN A 43 -8.42 -1.14 9.92
C GLN A 43 -8.01 -2.57 10.30
N ALA A 44 -8.97 -3.48 10.43
CA ALA A 44 -8.70 -4.91 10.67
C ALA A 44 -7.83 -5.55 9.56
N HIS A 45 -7.84 -4.96 8.38
CA HIS A 45 -7.09 -5.40 7.21
C HIS A 45 -5.73 -4.68 7.06
N GLY A 46 -5.36 -3.80 7.99
CA GLY A 46 -4.14 -2.97 7.90
C GLY A 46 -4.27 -1.85 6.86
N SER A 47 -5.50 -1.37 6.66
CA SER A 47 -5.88 -0.44 5.61
C SER A 47 -6.88 0.59 6.15
N PHE A 48 -7.15 1.65 5.41
CA PHE A 48 -8.16 2.64 5.75
C PHE A 48 -8.67 3.37 4.51
N ILE A 49 -9.88 3.94 4.60
CA ILE A 49 -10.56 4.60 3.47
C ILE A 49 -9.97 5.95 3.08
N GLY A 50 -9.34 6.67 4.03
CA GLY A 50 -8.60 7.89 3.75
C GLY A 50 -9.42 8.95 3.01
N SER A 51 -8.97 9.35 1.83
CA SER A 51 -9.66 10.32 0.96
C SER A 51 -10.83 9.74 0.16
N ALA A 52 -11.14 8.46 0.34
CA ALA A 52 -12.05 7.67 -0.50
C ALA A 52 -11.66 7.63 -1.98
N ALA A 53 -10.40 7.93 -2.31
CA ALA A 53 -9.86 7.73 -3.64
C ALA A 53 -9.56 6.23 -3.86
N VAL A 54 -10.36 5.55 -4.66
CA VAL A 54 -10.15 4.12 -4.93
C VAL A 54 -9.34 3.93 -6.22
N ILE A 55 -8.29 3.12 -6.14
CA ILE A 55 -7.44 2.76 -7.30
C ILE A 55 -7.57 1.25 -7.52
N ILE A 56 -8.04 0.84 -8.71
CA ILE A 56 -8.22 -0.57 -9.07
C ILE A 56 -7.00 -1.10 -9.81
N LEU A 57 -6.57 -2.31 -9.45
CA LEU A 57 -5.52 -3.08 -10.11
C LEU A 57 -6.13 -4.35 -10.72
N SER A 58 -5.78 -4.61 -11.96
CA SER A 58 -6.17 -5.81 -12.69
C SER A 58 -5.19 -6.97 -12.47
N ASP A 59 -5.51 -8.13 -13.03
CA ASP A 59 -4.65 -9.31 -13.10
C ASP A 59 -3.38 -9.09 -13.94
N GLN A 60 -3.33 -8.03 -14.74
CA GLN A 60 -2.15 -7.62 -15.51
C GLN A 60 -1.22 -6.67 -14.74
N ASP A 61 -1.67 -6.19 -13.58
CA ASP A 61 -0.90 -5.30 -12.70
C ASP A 61 -0.19 -6.11 -11.60
N SER A 62 0.93 -5.59 -11.10
CA SER A 62 1.66 -6.20 -9.97
C SER A 62 1.49 -5.36 -8.71
N PRO A 63 0.82 -5.87 -7.67
CA PRO A 63 0.82 -5.32 -6.32
C PRO A 63 2.21 -4.92 -5.82
N ARG A 64 3.26 -5.72 -6.03
CA ARG A 64 4.64 -5.35 -5.66
C ARG A 64 5.10 -4.09 -6.37
N ARG A 65 4.89 -3.99 -7.69
CA ARG A 65 5.27 -2.80 -8.47
C ARG A 65 4.46 -1.58 -8.07
N ALA A 66 3.17 -1.75 -7.80
CA ALA A 66 2.30 -0.68 -7.33
C ALA A 66 2.77 -0.16 -5.96
N ALA A 67 3.06 -1.04 -5.00
CA ALA A 67 3.58 -0.65 -3.69
C ALA A 67 4.95 0.06 -3.79
N LEU A 68 5.87 -0.44 -4.61
CA LEU A 68 7.15 0.23 -4.84
C LEU A 68 6.97 1.63 -5.44
N ASN A 69 6.07 1.78 -6.42
CA ASN A 69 5.75 3.09 -6.99
C ASN A 69 5.15 4.04 -5.94
N THR A 70 4.29 3.53 -5.07
CA THR A 70 3.73 4.31 -3.96
C THR A 70 4.80 4.71 -2.93
N MET A 71 5.76 3.83 -2.62
CA MET A 71 6.87 4.18 -1.73
C MET A 71 7.78 5.25 -2.35
N ARG A 72 8.06 5.19 -3.65
CA ARG A 72 8.76 6.25 -4.40
C ARG A 72 8.05 7.59 -4.27
N PHE A 73 6.72 7.59 -4.37
CA PHE A 73 5.92 8.79 -4.14
C PHE A 73 6.11 9.33 -2.71
N PHE A 74 6.01 8.50 -1.68
CA PHE A 74 6.21 8.97 -0.29
C PHE A 74 7.64 9.43 0.00
N SER A 75 8.63 8.80 -0.62
CA SER A 75 10.04 9.21 -0.59
C SER A 75 10.23 10.59 -1.22
N HIS A 76 9.63 10.82 -2.40
CA HIS A 76 9.68 12.10 -3.12
C HIS A 76 8.91 13.22 -2.39
N GLU A 77 7.71 12.94 -1.89
CA GLU A 77 6.82 13.94 -1.27
C GLU A 77 7.11 14.20 0.23
N SER A 78 8.07 13.49 0.81
CA SER A 78 8.49 13.76 2.19
C SER A 78 8.98 15.21 2.31
N CYS A 79 8.31 16.01 3.15
CA CYS A 79 8.72 17.39 3.45
C CYS A 79 10.08 17.49 4.18
N GLY A 80 10.60 16.36 4.67
CA GLY A 80 11.95 16.24 5.23
C GLY A 80 12.09 16.55 6.72
N GLN A 81 11.02 16.99 7.39
CA GLN A 81 11.09 17.47 8.78
C GLN A 81 11.41 16.40 9.82
N CYS A 82 10.83 15.20 9.71
CA CYS A 82 11.09 14.10 10.64
C CYS A 82 11.96 13.02 9.99
N THR A 83 13.00 12.58 10.71
CA THR A 83 13.92 11.53 10.25
C THR A 83 13.22 10.20 9.93
N PRO A 84 12.26 9.71 10.73
CA PRO A 84 11.54 8.47 10.43
C PRO A 84 10.90 8.50 9.04
N CYS A 85 10.22 9.58 8.67
CA CYS A 85 9.66 9.73 7.32
C CYS A 85 10.74 9.94 6.25
N ARG A 86 11.63 10.93 6.43
CA ARG A 86 12.58 11.34 5.38
C ARG A 86 13.57 10.24 5.02
N VAL A 87 14.16 9.60 6.03
CA VAL A 87 15.15 8.54 5.83
C VAL A 87 14.48 7.18 5.72
N GLY A 88 13.34 6.97 6.40
CA GLY A 88 12.63 5.70 6.33
C GLY A 88 12.00 5.44 4.97
N CYS A 89 11.30 6.41 4.36
CA CYS A 89 10.77 6.22 3.00
C CYS A 89 11.88 5.91 1.99
N ASP A 90 12.99 6.65 2.02
CA ASP A 90 14.17 6.43 1.16
C ASP A 90 14.81 5.04 1.37
N ARG A 91 14.89 4.58 2.64
CA ARG A 91 15.43 3.25 2.95
C ARG A 91 14.48 2.14 2.51
N ALA A 92 13.18 2.30 2.78
CA ALA A 92 12.14 1.35 2.38
C ALA A 92 12.10 1.20 0.86
N GLU A 93 12.13 2.31 0.12
CA GLU A 93 12.19 2.32 -1.34
C GLU A 93 13.33 1.43 -1.86
N ARG A 94 14.56 1.66 -1.39
CA ARG A 94 15.73 0.87 -1.82
C ARG A 94 15.64 -0.61 -1.46
N LEU A 95 15.07 -0.93 -0.31
CA LEU A 95 14.86 -2.33 0.10
C LEU A 95 13.80 -3.00 -0.79
N MET A 96 12.74 -2.29 -1.14
CA MET A 96 11.66 -2.80 -1.99
C MET A 96 12.09 -2.98 -3.46
N GLU A 97 13.16 -2.33 -3.91
CA GLU A 97 13.76 -2.55 -5.23
C GLU A 97 14.44 -3.91 -5.36
N LEU A 98 14.88 -4.52 -4.24
CA LEU A 98 15.54 -5.81 -4.25
C LEU A 98 14.59 -6.92 -4.76
N PRO A 99 15.12 -7.96 -5.45
CA PRO A 99 14.28 -9.05 -5.97
C PRO A 99 13.45 -9.75 -4.90
N GLN A 100 14.01 -9.90 -3.70
CA GLN A 100 13.34 -10.41 -2.52
C GLN A 100 13.33 -9.32 -1.46
N TRP A 101 12.18 -9.13 -0.83
CA TRP A 101 12.05 -8.16 0.25
C TRP A 101 12.54 -8.76 1.56
N ASP A 102 13.33 -7.98 2.30
CA ASP A 102 13.65 -8.27 3.69
C ASP A 102 12.45 -7.83 4.54
N THR A 103 11.49 -8.75 4.73
CA THR A 103 10.21 -8.44 5.39
C THR A 103 10.37 -8.08 6.85
N GLU A 104 11.36 -8.67 7.54
CA GLU A 104 11.63 -8.36 8.96
C GLU A 104 12.15 -6.93 9.08
N LEU A 105 13.17 -6.57 8.30
CA LEU A 105 13.74 -5.21 8.32
C LEU A 105 12.72 -4.15 7.85
N LEU A 106 11.91 -4.48 6.86
CA LEU A 106 10.84 -3.60 6.40
C LEU A 106 9.76 -3.38 7.47
N GLU A 107 9.44 -4.40 8.27
CA GLU A 107 8.49 -4.26 9.38
C GLU A 107 9.08 -3.46 10.55
N GLU A 108 10.35 -3.68 10.91
CA GLU A 108 11.05 -2.85 11.90
C GLU A 108 11.02 -1.37 11.49
N LEU A 109 11.29 -1.09 10.21
CA LEU A 109 11.25 0.26 9.66
C LEU A 109 9.82 0.83 9.66
N ALA A 110 8.84 0.01 9.29
CA ALA A 110 7.42 0.37 9.30
C ALA A 110 6.97 0.83 10.68
N CYS A 111 7.30 0.09 11.74
CA CYS A 111 6.97 0.46 13.12
C CYS A 111 7.55 1.84 13.49
N VAL A 112 8.83 2.08 13.21
CA VAL A 112 9.47 3.37 13.52
C VAL A 112 8.84 4.53 12.73
N MET A 113 8.51 4.29 11.45
CA MET A 113 7.84 5.29 10.61
C MET A 113 6.43 5.62 11.12
N GLU A 114 5.66 4.61 11.50
CA GLU A 114 4.32 4.77 12.06
C GLU A 114 4.33 5.52 13.41
N ASP A 115 5.18 5.10 14.34
CA ASP A 115 5.17 5.62 15.71
C ASP A 115 5.81 7.02 15.84
N ALA A 116 6.84 7.31 15.03
CA ALA A 116 7.69 8.48 15.23
C ALA A 116 7.61 9.55 14.13
N SER A 117 6.78 9.34 13.10
CA SER A 117 6.52 10.39 12.10
C SER A 117 5.55 11.45 12.63
N ILE A 118 5.84 12.72 12.31
CA ILE A 118 5.07 13.88 12.81
C ILE A 118 3.67 13.97 12.18
N CYS A 119 3.51 13.52 10.94
CA CYS A 119 2.26 13.67 10.19
C CYS A 119 1.83 12.38 9.49
N GLY A 120 0.58 12.38 9.00
CA GLY A 120 -0.05 11.22 8.37
C GLY A 120 0.69 10.65 7.15
N LEU A 121 1.52 11.43 6.45
CA LEU A 121 2.32 10.90 5.34
C LEU A 121 3.29 9.83 5.83
N GLY A 122 4.14 10.18 6.81
CA GLY A 122 5.12 9.23 7.34
C GLY A 122 4.46 8.09 8.11
N GLN A 123 3.33 8.36 8.78
CA GLN A 123 2.58 7.34 9.52
C GLN A 123 1.93 6.30 8.61
N ALA A 124 1.40 6.71 7.45
CA ALA A 124 0.70 5.81 6.54
C ALA A 124 1.58 5.25 5.41
N ALA A 125 2.78 5.81 5.19
CA ALA A 125 3.73 5.33 4.19
C ALA A 125 4.04 3.82 4.28
N PRO A 126 4.06 3.18 5.47
CA PRO A 126 4.28 1.74 5.57
C PRO A 126 3.12 0.85 5.11
N ASN A 127 1.90 1.39 4.92
CA ASN A 127 0.73 0.55 4.63
C ASN A 127 0.87 -0.27 3.34
N PRO A 128 1.35 0.26 2.19
CA PRO A 128 1.61 -0.54 1.01
C PRO A 128 2.65 -1.65 1.22
N ILE A 129 3.61 -1.47 2.12
CA ILE A 129 4.58 -2.52 2.47
C ILE A 129 3.86 -3.68 3.17
N ARG A 130 3.21 -3.37 4.29
CA ARG A 130 2.57 -4.37 5.16
C ARG A 130 1.47 -5.13 4.46
N THR A 131 0.62 -4.42 3.71
CA THR A 131 -0.49 -5.04 3.00
C THR A 131 -0.02 -5.95 1.87
N VAL A 132 1.04 -5.58 1.13
CA VAL A 132 1.62 -6.47 0.10
C VAL A 132 2.27 -7.69 0.72
N ILE A 133 3.03 -7.54 1.81
CA ILE A 133 3.60 -8.70 2.52
C ILE A 133 2.48 -9.65 3.00
N ARG A 134 1.41 -9.10 3.58
CA ARG A 134 0.29 -9.87 4.14
C ARG A 134 -0.53 -10.60 3.08
N TYR A 135 -0.91 -9.92 1.99
CA TYR A 135 -1.88 -10.45 1.02
C TYR A 135 -1.25 -10.99 -0.27
N PHE A 136 -0.03 -10.57 -0.59
CA PHE A 136 0.70 -10.96 -1.80
C PHE A 136 2.13 -11.45 -1.49
N PRO A 137 2.34 -12.35 -0.50
CA PRO A 137 3.68 -12.75 -0.05
C PRO A 137 4.54 -13.34 -1.17
N LYS A 138 3.90 -14.05 -2.12
CA LYS A 138 4.56 -14.62 -3.30
C LYS A 138 5.21 -13.57 -4.20
N GLU A 139 4.65 -12.37 -4.30
CA GLU A 139 5.24 -11.33 -5.16
C GLU A 139 6.55 -10.79 -4.59
N VAL A 140 6.69 -10.81 -3.26
CA VAL A 140 7.83 -10.20 -2.55
C VAL A 140 8.85 -11.24 -2.06
N GLY A 141 8.62 -12.52 -2.36
CA GLY A 141 9.49 -13.62 -1.93
C GLY A 141 9.43 -13.89 -0.43
N ALA A 142 8.32 -13.53 0.22
CA ALA A 142 8.02 -13.91 1.59
C ALA A 142 7.47 -15.35 1.61
N GLN A 143 7.99 -16.18 2.53
CA GLN A 143 7.55 -17.57 2.74
C GLN A 143 6.48 -17.66 3.82
#